data_AF-A0A832M8S2-F1
#
_entry.id   AF-A0A832M8S2-F1
#
_cell.length_a   1.000
_cell.length_b   1.000
_cell.length_c   1.000
_cell.angle_alpha   90.00
_cell.angle_beta   90.00
_cell.angle_gamma   90.00
#
_symmetry.space_group_name_H-M   'P 1'
#
loop_
_entity.id
_entity.type
_entity.pdbx_description
1 polymer ?
#
loop_
_entity_poly.entity_id
_entity_poly.type
_entity_poly.pdbx_seq_one_letter_code
_entity_poly.pdbx_strand_id
1 'polypeptide(L)'
;MSQPGFTPQPQLPAAPAYPPKPGKVTAMGIITICSGAINAMLALIYFFYVLLVGLATFGIGCIFIIFPLYLGLVAIFEIMYGIKLLANPMRLERPSIAVPVLQFTTVIACSVLAVVAGILNLVFGSDPEVKAYFDASGSRAFPVQPRV
;
A
#
# COMPACT_ATOMS: atom_id res chain seq x y z
N MET A 1 35.36 33.21 40.97
CA MET A 1 35.27 32.51 39.67
C MET A 1 33.96 31.74 39.64
N SER A 2 32.90 32.35 39.11
CA SER A 2 31.56 31.75 39.00
C SER A 2 31.50 30.84 37.77
N GLN A 3 31.17 29.57 37.96
CA GLN A 3 31.00 28.64 36.84
C GLN A 3 29.83 29.11 35.94
N PRO A 4 29.97 29.05 34.60
CA PRO A 4 28.87 29.34 33.70
C PRO A 4 27.75 28.32 33.95
N GLY A 5 26.55 28.82 34.25
CA GLY A 5 25.38 28.00 34.54
C GLY A 5 25.04 27.11 33.34
N PHE A 6 25.14 25.79 33.54
CA PHE A 6 24.54 24.81 32.66
C PHE A 6 23.02 24.94 32.81
N THR A 7 22.37 25.71 31.93
CA THR A 7 20.92 25.60 31.79
C THR A 7 20.64 24.25 31.14
N PRO A 8 19.87 23.35 31.79
CA PRO A 8 19.44 22.12 31.13
C PRO A 8 18.73 22.54 29.85
N GLN A 9 19.24 22.09 28.70
CA GLN A 9 18.49 22.26 27.45
C GLN A 9 17.11 21.65 27.66
N PRO A 10 16.03 22.28 27.17
CA PRO A 10 14.71 21.64 27.16
C PRO A 10 14.88 20.28 26.50
N GLN A 11 14.75 19.21 27.28
CA GLN A 11 14.75 17.86 26.74
C GLN A 11 13.59 17.82 25.75
N LEU A 12 13.88 17.80 24.45
CA LEU A 12 12.84 17.55 23.46
C LEU A 12 12.09 16.30 23.93
N PRO A 13 10.75 16.33 23.98
CA PRO A 13 9.97 15.14 24.29
C PRO A 13 10.53 14.00 23.45
N ALA A 14 10.93 12.91 24.11
CA ALA A 14 11.45 11.74 23.41
C ALA A 14 10.50 11.42 22.25
N ALA A 15 11.05 11.25 21.04
CA ALA A 15 10.25 10.92 19.87
C ALA A 15 9.29 9.78 20.25
N PRO A 16 7.98 9.91 19.95
CA PRO A 16 7.01 8.92 20.38
C PRO A 16 7.46 7.55 19.91
N ALA A 17 7.73 6.66 20.86
CA ALA A 17 8.15 5.30 20.57
C ALA A 17 7.03 4.61 19.80
N TYR A 18 7.23 4.37 18.51
CA TYR A 18 6.29 3.59 17.72
C TYR A 18 6.28 2.16 18.28
N PRO A 19 5.10 1.55 18.50
CA PRO A 19 5.06 0.13 18.75
C PRO A 19 5.80 -0.59 17.60
N PRO A 20 6.56 -1.65 17.88
CA PRO A 20 7.27 -2.37 16.84
C PRO A 20 6.27 -2.83 15.76
N LYS A 21 6.60 -2.57 14.49
CA LYS A 21 5.70 -2.89 13.36
C LYS A 21 5.46 -4.40 13.31
N PRO A 22 4.20 -4.88 13.37
CA PRO A 22 3.90 -6.30 13.30
C PRO A 22 4.42 -6.91 12.00
N GLY A 23 4.97 -8.12 12.07
CA GLY A 23 5.44 -8.85 10.89
C GLY A 23 4.36 -9.02 9.82
N LYS A 24 3.09 -9.17 10.24
CA LYS A 24 1.92 -9.25 9.35
C LYS A 24 1.72 -7.98 8.52
N VAL A 25 1.92 -6.80 9.11
CA VAL A 25 1.83 -5.50 8.41
C VAL A 25 2.94 -5.37 7.38
N THR A 26 4.17 -5.75 7.74
CA THR A 26 5.30 -5.77 6.82
C THR A 26 5.05 -6.75 5.67
N ALA A 27 4.53 -7.95 5.97
CA ALA A 27 4.20 -8.96 4.97
C ALA A 27 3.12 -8.46 3.99
N MET A 28 2.03 -7.85 4.50
CA MET A 28 1.00 -7.19 3.68
C MET A 28 1.62 -6.15 2.74
N GLY A 29 2.56 -5.35 3.23
CA GLY A 29 3.20 -4.31 2.42
C GLY A 29 4.04 -4.89 1.29
N ILE A 30 4.88 -5.87 1.61
CA ILE A 30 5.77 -6.51 0.63
C ILE A 30 4.95 -7.25 -0.43
N ILE A 31 3.98 -8.08 -0.03
CA ILE A 31 3.19 -8.87 -1.00
C ILE A 31 2.36 -7.98 -1.92
N THR A 32 1.85 -6.85 -1.40
CA THR A 32 1.10 -5.88 -2.20
C THR A 32 2.02 -5.18 -3.22
N ILE A 33 3.25 -4.80 -2.85
CA ILE A 33 4.20 -4.22 -3.81
C ILE A 33 4.60 -5.25 -4.88
N CYS A 34 4.88 -6.50 -4.49
CA CYS A 34 5.21 -7.55 -5.43
C CYS A 34 4.07 -7.80 -6.43
N SER A 35 2.83 -7.88 -5.94
CA SER A 35 1.62 -7.95 -6.77
C SER A 35 1.54 -6.77 -7.73
N GLY A 36 1.73 -5.55 -7.23
CA GLY A 36 1.61 -4.34 -8.03
C GLY A 36 2.66 -4.27 -9.14
N ALA A 37 3.90 -4.68 -8.85
CA ALA A 37 4.96 -4.77 -9.85
C ALA A 37 4.62 -5.76 -10.98
N ILE A 38 4.07 -6.92 -10.63
CA ILE A 38 3.67 -7.94 -11.60
C ILE A 38 2.48 -7.46 -12.43
N ASN A 39 1.48 -6.85 -11.80
CA ASN A 39 0.35 -6.26 -12.50
C ASN A 39 0.79 -5.13 -13.44
N ALA A 40 1.80 -4.31 -13.07
CA ALA A 40 2.38 -3.30 -13.95
C ALA A 40 3.07 -3.93 -15.17
N MET A 41 3.84 -5.02 -14.96
CA MET A 41 4.46 -5.76 -16.07
C MET A 41 3.42 -6.36 -17.00
N LEU A 42 2.38 -7.00 -16.46
CA LEU A 42 1.28 -7.58 -17.25
C LEU A 42 0.50 -6.50 -18.00
N ALA A 43 0.27 -5.34 -17.39
CA ALA A 43 -0.37 -4.20 -18.05
C ALA A 43 0.42 -3.77 -19.29
N LEU A 44 1.75 -3.65 -19.20
CA LEU A 44 2.60 -3.32 -20.34
C LEU A 44 2.58 -4.42 -21.41
N ILE A 45 2.72 -5.68 -21.02
CA ILE A 45 2.69 -6.82 -21.96
C ILE A 45 1.36 -6.84 -22.73
N TYR A 46 0.22 -6.74 -22.03
CA TYR A 46 -1.09 -6.73 -22.66
C TYR A 46 -1.33 -5.47 -23.48
N PHE A 47 -0.78 -4.32 -23.09
CA PHE A 47 -0.87 -3.09 -23.88
C PHE A 47 -0.25 -3.25 -25.26
N PHE A 48 0.99 -3.76 -25.32
CA PHE A 48 1.65 -4.03 -26.61
C PHE A 48 0.96 -5.15 -27.39
N TYR A 49 0.48 -6.19 -26.71
CA TYR A 49 -0.28 -7.26 -27.36
C TYR A 49 -1.55 -6.74 -28.03
N VAL A 50 -2.35 -5.95 -27.32
CA VAL A 50 -3.58 -5.34 -27.85
C VAL A 50 -3.28 -4.39 -29.01
N LEU A 51 -2.19 -3.61 -28.95
CA LEU A 51 -1.79 -2.76 -30.08
C LEU A 51 -1.39 -3.58 -31.32
N LEU A 52 -0.65 -4.68 -31.14
CA LEU A 52 -0.24 -5.54 -32.24
C LEU A 52 -1.46 -6.21 -32.89
N VAL A 53 -2.35 -6.79 -32.07
CA VAL A 53 -3.61 -7.40 -32.54
C VAL A 53 -4.50 -6.34 -33.17
N GLY A 54 -4.58 -5.15 -32.58
CA GLY A 54 -5.30 -4.00 -33.13
C GLY A 54 -4.81 -3.65 -34.53
N LEU A 55 -3.50 -3.54 -34.73
CA LEU A 55 -2.93 -3.28 -36.05
C LEU A 55 -3.22 -4.43 -37.04
N ALA A 56 -3.07 -5.68 -36.61
CA ALA A 56 -3.32 -6.86 -37.44
C ALA A 56 -4.81 -7.02 -37.84
N THR A 57 -5.73 -6.47 -37.05
CA THR A 57 -7.19 -6.57 -37.25
C THR A 57 -7.82 -5.28 -37.75
N PHE A 58 -7.03 -4.36 -38.33
CA PHE A 58 -7.50 -3.06 -38.81
C PHE A 58 -8.26 -2.24 -37.75
N GLY A 59 -7.83 -2.33 -36.49
CA GLY A 59 -8.32 -1.55 -35.36
C GLY A 59 -9.35 -2.26 -34.47
N ILE A 60 -9.88 -3.42 -34.85
CA ILE A 60 -10.89 -4.14 -34.06
C ILE A 60 -10.31 -4.59 -32.71
N GLY A 61 -9.06 -5.06 -32.70
CA GLY A 61 -8.37 -5.48 -31.48
C GLY A 61 -8.23 -4.36 -30.43
N CYS A 62 -8.23 -3.08 -30.83
CA CYS A 62 -8.09 -1.95 -29.92
C CYS A 62 -9.28 -1.79 -28.95
N ILE A 63 -10.42 -2.45 -29.19
CA ILE A 63 -11.56 -2.47 -28.26
C ILE A 63 -11.15 -3.03 -26.89
N PHE A 64 -10.17 -3.94 -26.86
CA PHE A 64 -9.67 -4.57 -25.64
C PHE A 64 -8.63 -3.75 -24.88
N ILE A 65 -8.36 -2.49 -25.29
CA ILE A 65 -7.35 -1.64 -24.64
C ILE A 65 -7.72 -1.26 -23.20
N ILE A 66 -9.01 -1.38 -22.83
CA ILE A 66 -9.48 -1.16 -21.46
C ILE A 66 -8.82 -2.14 -20.47
N PHE A 67 -8.44 -3.32 -20.92
CA PHE A 67 -7.91 -4.39 -20.09
C PHE A 67 -6.51 -4.07 -19.52
N PRO A 68 -5.49 -3.73 -20.33
CA PRO A 68 -4.19 -3.29 -19.82
C PRO A 68 -4.29 -1.99 -19.00
N LEU A 69 -5.20 -1.07 -19.34
CA LEU A 69 -5.41 0.15 -18.56
C LEU A 69 -5.92 -0.15 -17.15
N TYR A 70 -6.88 -1.07 -17.03
CA TYR A 70 -7.38 -1.54 -15.74
C TYR A 70 -6.27 -2.17 -14.89
N LEU A 71 -5.43 -3.04 -15.46
CA LEU A 71 -4.30 -3.64 -14.74
C LEU A 71 -3.28 -2.59 -14.29
N GLY A 72 -3.02 -1.58 -15.13
CA GLY A 72 -2.13 -0.47 -14.80
C GLY A 72 -2.65 0.35 -13.62
N LEU A 73 -3.95 0.64 -13.58
CA LEU A 73 -4.58 1.35 -12.45
C LEU A 73 -4.48 0.55 -11.15
N VAL A 74 -4.80 -0.75 -11.21
CA VAL A 74 -4.69 -1.65 -10.05
C VAL A 74 -3.25 -1.68 -9.54
N ALA A 75 -2.27 -1.81 -10.43
CA ALA A 75 -0.85 -1.81 -10.08
C ALA A 75 -0.42 -0.55 -9.32
N ILE A 76 -0.87 0.63 -9.77
CA ILE A 76 -0.56 1.91 -9.11
C ILE A 76 -1.12 1.92 -7.69
N PHE A 77 -2.40 1.53 -7.51
CA PHE A 77 -3.02 1.49 -6.19
C PHE A 77 -2.32 0.53 -5.24
N GLU A 78 -1.92 -0.65 -5.72
CA GLU A 78 -1.19 -1.64 -4.95
C GLU A 78 0.19 -1.14 -4.49
N ILE A 79 0.97 -0.58 -5.41
CA ILE A 79 2.30 -0.04 -5.09
C ILE A 79 2.18 1.11 -4.09
N MET A 80 1.25 2.05 -4.31
CA MET A 80 1.02 3.17 -3.40
C MET A 80 0.58 2.70 -2.01
N TYR A 81 -0.33 1.72 -1.93
CA TYR A 81 -0.78 1.16 -0.67
C TYR A 81 0.37 0.48 0.08
N GLY A 82 1.13 -0.38 -0.61
CA GLY A 82 2.25 -1.10 -0.01
C GLY A 82 3.35 -0.17 0.49
N ILE A 83 3.71 0.87 -0.28
CA ILE A 83 4.71 1.88 0.15
C ILE A 83 4.23 2.61 1.40
N LYS A 84 2.96 3.05 1.44
CA LYS A 84 2.40 3.73 2.62
C LYS A 84 2.31 2.83 3.85
N LEU A 85 2.11 1.52 3.64
CA LEU A 85 2.06 0.52 4.69
C LEU A 85 3.46 0.21 5.26
N LEU A 86 4.48 0.22 4.40
CA LEU A 86 5.89 -0.02 4.78
C LEU A 86 6.58 1.22 5.34
N ALA A 87 6.06 2.43 5.09
CA ALA A 87 6.61 3.68 5.62
C ALA A 87 6.76 3.67 7.15
N ASN A 88 7.77 4.39 7.65
CA ASN A 88 7.99 4.65 9.07
C ASN A 88 8.16 6.16 9.28
N PRO A 89 7.21 6.86 9.93
CA PRO A 89 5.96 6.34 10.50
C PRO A 89 4.96 5.89 9.42
N MET A 90 4.05 4.98 9.76
CA MET A 90 3.02 4.49 8.85
C MET A 90 2.10 5.64 8.41
N ARG A 91 1.83 5.74 7.11
CA ARG A 91 1.02 6.84 6.51
C ARG A 91 -0.43 6.45 6.24
N LEU A 92 -0.91 5.38 6.87
CA LEU A 92 -2.27 4.88 6.74
C LEU A 92 -2.95 4.90 8.10
N GLU A 93 -4.09 5.59 8.19
CA GLU A 93 -4.88 5.63 9.42
C GLU A 93 -5.73 4.38 9.62
N ARG A 94 -6.15 3.71 8.53
CA ARG A 94 -7.00 2.51 8.57
C ARG A 94 -6.63 1.51 7.47
N PRO A 95 -6.80 0.20 7.71
CA PRO A 95 -6.68 -0.80 6.66
C PRO A 95 -7.75 -0.56 5.59
N SER A 96 -7.35 -0.39 4.34
CA SER A 96 -8.29 -0.15 3.25
C SER A 96 -8.82 -1.47 2.69
N ILE A 97 -10.14 -1.64 2.64
CA ILE A 97 -10.79 -2.80 1.99
C ILE A 97 -10.74 -2.67 0.46
N ALA A 98 -10.62 -1.45 -0.07
CA ALA A 98 -10.62 -1.19 -1.52
C ALA A 98 -9.46 -1.88 -2.26
N VAL A 99 -8.24 -1.85 -1.71
CA VAL A 99 -7.06 -2.45 -2.35
C VAL A 99 -7.17 -3.98 -2.45
N PRO A 100 -7.52 -4.72 -1.38
CA PRO A 100 -7.77 -6.16 -1.48
C PRO A 100 -8.90 -6.53 -2.47
N VAL A 101 -9.95 -5.71 -2.57
CA VAL A 101 -11.02 -5.94 -3.54
C VAL A 101 -10.51 -5.77 -4.97
N LEU A 102 -9.72 -4.73 -5.25
CA LEU A 102 -9.08 -4.53 -6.55
C LEU A 102 -8.17 -5.71 -6.91
N GLN A 103 -7.37 -6.19 -5.95
CA GLN A 103 -6.53 -7.38 -6.06
C GLN A 103 -7.32 -8.67 -6.35
N PHE A 104 -8.53 -8.80 -5.82
CA PHE A 104 -9.37 -9.96 -6.12
C PHE A 104 -9.94 -9.88 -7.55
N THR A 105 -10.32 -8.67 -7.98
CA THR A 105 -10.89 -8.46 -9.32
C THR A 105 -9.89 -8.72 -10.45
N THR A 106 -8.58 -8.75 -10.21
CA THR A 106 -7.58 -9.14 -11.22
C THR A 106 -7.61 -10.63 -11.59
N VAL A 107 -8.47 -11.44 -10.96
CA VAL A 107 -8.73 -12.82 -11.42
C VAL A 107 -9.19 -12.86 -12.87
N ILE A 108 -9.90 -11.83 -13.34
CA ILE A 108 -10.32 -11.70 -14.74
C ILE A 108 -9.13 -11.67 -15.69
N ALA A 109 -7.99 -11.17 -15.21
CA ALA A 109 -6.73 -11.04 -15.94
C ALA A 109 -5.71 -12.13 -15.57
N CYS A 110 -6.17 -13.21 -14.94
CA CYS A 110 -5.36 -14.37 -14.55
C CYS A 110 -4.14 -14.04 -13.67
N SER A 111 -4.17 -12.93 -12.92
CA SER A 111 -3.09 -12.56 -12.00
C SER A 111 -3.24 -13.30 -10.66
N VAL A 112 -2.70 -14.51 -10.58
CA VAL A 112 -2.82 -15.37 -9.39
C VAL A 112 -2.18 -14.72 -8.15
N LEU A 113 -1.02 -14.07 -8.33
CA LEU A 113 -0.32 -13.43 -7.21
C LEU A 113 -1.11 -12.26 -6.62
N ALA A 114 -1.83 -11.50 -7.46
CA ALA A 114 -2.69 -10.44 -6.98
C ALA A 114 -3.89 -10.96 -6.20
N VAL A 115 -4.51 -12.07 -6.64
CA VAL A 115 -5.57 -12.72 -5.88
C VAL A 115 -5.08 -13.20 -4.52
N VAL A 116 -3.89 -13.82 -4.46
CA VAL A 116 -3.26 -14.24 -3.19
C VAL A 116 -2.97 -13.04 -2.29
N ALA A 117 -2.41 -11.96 -2.84
CA ALA A 117 -2.16 -10.72 -2.10
C ALA A 117 -3.45 -10.12 -1.51
N GLY A 118 -4.54 -10.13 -2.28
CA GLY A 118 -5.86 -9.69 -1.83
C GLY A 118 -6.39 -10.51 -0.65
N ILE A 119 -6.31 -11.83 -0.74
CA ILE A 119 -6.71 -12.72 0.36
C ILE A 119 -5.87 -12.47 1.61
N LEU A 120 -4.53 -12.39 1.47
CA LEU A 120 -3.64 -12.15 2.60
C LEU A 120 -3.90 -10.78 3.26
N ASN A 121 -4.15 -9.74 2.48
CA ASN A 121 -4.50 -8.43 3.01
C ASN A 121 -5.84 -8.44 3.75
N LEU A 122 -6.85 -9.20 3.30
CA LEU A 122 -8.13 -9.35 4.00
C LEU A 122 -7.97 -10.12 5.32
N VAL A 123 -7.21 -11.21 5.30
CA VAL A 123 -6.97 -12.05 6.48
C VAL A 123 -6.16 -11.28 7.52
N PHE A 124 -5.02 -10.71 7.14
CA PHE A 124 -4.16 -9.96 8.05
C PHE A 124 -4.81 -8.64 8.47
N GLY A 125 -5.57 -7.97 7.60
CA GLY A 125 -6.33 -6.77 7.96
C GLY A 125 -7.46 -7.05 8.96
N SER A 126 -7.94 -8.29 9.06
CA SER A 126 -8.97 -8.70 10.02
C SER A 126 -8.40 -9.02 11.40
N ASP A 127 -7.09 -9.25 11.51
CA ASP A 127 -6.40 -9.64 12.73
C ASP A 127 -6.44 -8.52 13.80
N PRO A 128 -6.81 -8.83 15.06
CA PRO A 128 -6.82 -7.86 16.15
C PRO A 128 -5.49 -7.14 16.37
N GLU A 129 -4.36 -7.84 16.19
CA GLU A 129 -3.01 -7.29 16.35
C GLU A 129 -2.74 -6.18 15.33
N VAL A 130 -3.14 -6.44 14.07
CA VAL A 130 -2.99 -5.48 12.98
C VAL A 130 -3.90 -4.27 13.22
N LYS A 131 -5.17 -4.49 13.56
CA LYS A 131 -6.11 -3.38 13.87
C LYS A 131 -5.60 -2.50 15.01
N ALA A 132 -5.14 -3.11 16.11
CA ALA A 132 -4.57 -2.38 17.23
C ALA A 132 -3.33 -1.56 16.82
N TYR A 133 -2.49 -2.08 15.92
CA TYR A 133 -1.35 -1.33 15.39
C TYR A 133 -1.77 -0.13 14.52
N PHE A 134 -2.79 -0.29 13.67
CA PHE A 134 -3.33 0.81 12.87
C PHE A 134 -3.97 1.89 13.76
N ASP A 135 -4.75 1.50 14.77
CA ASP A 135 -5.35 2.42 15.73
C ASP A 135 -4.27 3.20 16.51
N ALA A 136 -3.26 2.49 17.00
CA ALA A 136 -2.12 3.10 17.71
C ALA A 136 -1.25 4.00 16.82
N SER A 137 -1.26 3.80 15.50
CA SER A 137 -0.54 4.62 14.52
C SER A 137 -1.37 5.82 14.08
N GLY A 138 -2.68 5.65 13.87
CA GLY A 138 -3.63 6.70 13.50
C GLY A 138 -3.88 7.70 14.63
N SER A 139 -3.98 7.25 15.88
CA SER A 139 -4.14 8.13 17.05
C SER A 139 -2.89 8.97 17.38
N ARG A 140 -1.74 8.69 16.76
CA ARG A 140 -0.47 9.41 17.00
C ARG A 140 0.01 10.24 15.81
N ALA A 141 -0.65 10.11 14.64
CA ALA A 141 -0.37 10.92 13.45
C ALA A 141 -0.89 12.37 13.58
N PHE A 142 -1.90 12.59 14.42
CA PHE A 142 -2.27 13.91 14.92
C PHE A 142 -2.00 13.95 16.42
N PRO A 143 -1.05 14.76 16.93
CA PRO A 143 -1.21 15.24 18.29
C PRO A 143 -2.56 15.96 18.31
N VAL A 144 -3.56 15.38 18.98
CA VAL A 144 -4.70 16.16 19.44
C VAL A 144 -4.07 17.21 20.34
N GLN A 145 -3.84 18.41 19.80
CA GLN A 145 -3.49 19.53 20.64
C GLN A 145 -4.61 19.62 21.67
N PRO A 146 -4.32 19.54 22.98
CA PRO A 146 -5.35 19.81 23.97
C PRO A 146 -5.90 21.20 23.63
N ARG A 147 -7.21 21.29 23.38
CA ARG A 147 -7.87 22.59 23.33
C ARG A 147 -7.68 23.19 24.72
N VAL A 148 -6.71 24.10 24.81
CA VAL A 148 -6.63 25.11 25.87
C VAL A 148 -7.75 26.12 25.70
#